data_AF-V4J1N2-F1
#
_entry.id   AF-V4J1N2-F1
#
_cell.length_a   1.000
_cell.length_b   1.000
_cell.length_c   1.000
_cell.angle_alpha   90.00
_cell.angle_beta   90.00
_cell.angle_gamma   90.00
#
_symmetry.space_group_name_H-M   'P 1'
#
loop_
_entity.id
_entity.type
_entity.pdbx_description
1 polymer ?
#
loop_
_entity_poly.entity_id
_entity_poly.type
_entity_poly.pdbx_seq_one_letter_code
_entity_poly.pdbx_strand_id
1 'polypeptide(L)'
;TWDPIIALSIIAVLDIFMFISIGAWTVGGGETMMTGLVAQWVLGDDLARIPFWNIVFEPDPTYWKIYISLGMLFGAIVGALLSKEFHWRFPRHLSEWVMITIGGLLMGIGIRLAFVCNVSTFFGLTPEMNLGGYLAISGIIAGAWVGTLIYKKVLEA
;
A
#
# COMPACT_ATOMS: atom_id res chain seq x y z
N THR A 1 13.86 2.60 -20.94
CA THR A 1 12.62 2.99 -20.24
C THR A 1 11.44 2.64 -21.12
N TRP A 2 10.43 1.98 -20.57
CA TRP A 2 9.22 1.65 -21.33
C TRP A 2 8.41 2.92 -21.59
N ASP A 3 7.71 2.97 -22.72
CA ASP A 3 6.76 4.05 -22.99
C ASP A 3 5.66 4.02 -21.92
N PRO A 4 5.39 5.15 -21.22
CA PRO A 4 4.37 5.21 -20.18
C PRO A 4 2.98 4.76 -20.66
N ILE A 5 2.63 5.04 -21.91
CA ILE A 5 1.34 4.66 -22.50
C ILE A 5 1.24 3.14 -22.60
N ILE A 6 2.31 2.49 -23.08
CA ILE A 6 2.35 1.02 -23.21
C ILE A 6 2.29 0.38 -21.82
N ALA A 7 3.08 0.88 -20.86
CA ALA A 7 3.10 0.35 -19.50
C ALA A 7 1.72 0.49 -18.82
N LEU A 8 1.10 1.66 -18.89
CA LEU A 8 -0.22 1.90 -18.31
C LEU A 8 -1.32 1.09 -19.01
N SER A 9 -1.24 0.90 -20.33
CA SER A 9 -2.19 0.08 -21.07
C SER A 9 -2.13 -1.38 -20.62
N ILE A 10 -0.92 -1.93 -20.45
CA ILE A 10 -0.73 -3.30 -19.95
C ILE A 10 -1.29 -3.44 -18.54
N ILE A 11 -0.98 -2.49 -17.64
CA ILE A 11 -1.50 -2.51 -16.26
C ILE A 11 -3.02 -2.43 -16.26
N ALA A 12 -3.63 -1.57 -17.07
CA ALA A 12 -5.08 -1.43 -17.17
C ALA A 12 -5.75 -2.74 -17.63
N VAL A 13 -5.20 -3.41 -18.64
CA VAL A 13 -5.75 -4.69 -19.12
C VAL A 13 -5.65 -5.77 -18.04
N LEU A 14 -4.51 -5.85 -17.35
CA LEU A 14 -4.32 -6.80 -16.25
C LEU A 14 -5.24 -6.51 -15.07
N ASP A 15 -5.44 -5.24 -14.73
CA ASP A 15 -6.34 -4.81 -13.67
C ASP A 15 -7.79 -5.15 -13.99
N ILE A 16 -8.26 -4.89 -15.22
CA ILE A 16 -9.61 -5.31 -15.66
C ILE A 16 -9.78 -6.82 -15.53
N PHE A 17 -8.79 -7.60 -15.99
CA PHE A 17 -8.82 -9.06 -15.88
C PHE A 17 -8.91 -9.53 -14.42
N MET A 18 -8.13 -8.92 -13.53
CA MET A 18 -8.14 -9.24 -12.11
C MET A 18 -9.45 -8.81 -11.43
N PHE A 19 -9.98 -7.63 -11.77
CA PHE A 19 -11.24 -7.11 -11.26
C PHE A 19 -12.41 -8.04 -11.56
N ILE A 20 -12.45 -8.61 -12.78
CA ILE A 20 -13.47 -9.58 -13.18
C ILE A 20 -13.28 -10.93 -12.46
N SER A 21 -12.04 -11.36 -12.24
CA SER A 21 -11.75 -12.70 -11.73
C SER A 21 -11.83 -12.82 -10.21
N ILE A 22 -11.31 -11.84 -9.47
CA ILE A 22 -11.09 -11.91 -8.02
C ILE A 22 -11.65 -10.67 -7.30
N GLY A 23 -11.64 -9.52 -7.98
CA GLY A 23 -12.15 -8.25 -7.46
C GLY A 23 -11.08 -7.14 -7.44
N ALA A 24 -11.42 -6.03 -6.79
CA ALA A 24 -10.60 -4.82 -6.84
C ALA A 24 -9.19 -4.99 -6.26
N TRP A 25 -8.19 -4.42 -6.95
CA TRP A 25 -6.83 -4.34 -6.47
C TRP A 25 -6.76 -3.49 -5.20
N THR A 26 -6.44 -4.10 -4.06
CA THR A 26 -6.18 -3.35 -2.83
C THR A 26 -5.09 -4.00 -1.98
N VAL A 27 -4.20 -3.14 -1.48
CA VAL A 27 -2.99 -3.54 -0.74
C VAL A 27 -3.21 -3.42 0.76
N GLY A 28 -3.90 -2.35 1.19
CA GLY A 28 -4.09 -2.05 2.60
C GLY A 28 -4.77 -3.17 3.38
N GLY A 29 -5.75 -3.86 2.78
CA GLY A 29 -6.39 -5.02 3.39
C GLY A 29 -5.45 -6.22 3.56
N GLY A 30 -4.57 -6.48 2.59
CA GLY A 30 -3.57 -7.55 2.68
C GLY A 30 -2.52 -7.28 3.75
N GLU A 31 -1.98 -6.06 3.80
CA GLU A 31 -0.99 -5.64 4.80
C GLU A 31 -1.53 -5.66 6.23
N THR A 32 -2.80 -5.28 6.38
CA THR A 32 -3.56 -5.43 7.63
C THR A 32 -3.54 -6.87 8.11
N MET A 33 -3.90 -7.79 7.22
CA MET A 33 -4.06 -9.19 7.59
C MET A 33 -2.72 -9.82 7.93
N MET A 34 -1.66 -9.50 7.18
CA MET A 34 -0.31 -9.90 7.54
C MET A 34 0.08 -9.40 8.94
N THR A 35 -0.23 -8.14 9.25
CA THR A 35 0.02 -7.58 10.60
C THR A 35 -0.83 -8.28 11.66
N GLY A 36 -2.07 -8.64 11.35
CA GLY A 36 -2.97 -9.38 12.24
C GLY A 36 -2.47 -10.77 12.57
N LEU A 37 -1.99 -11.51 11.57
CA LEU A 37 -1.40 -12.84 11.75
C LEU A 37 -0.11 -12.76 12.56
N VAL A 38 0.73 -11.76 12.30
CA VAL A 38 1.94 -11.51 13.11
C VAL A 38 1.55 -11.16 14.55
N ALA A 39 0.55 -10.30 14.73
CA ALA A 39 0.04 -9.95 16.05
C ALA A 39 -0.54 -11.16 16.78
N GLN A 40 -1.25 -12.05 16.09
CA GLN A 40 -1.79 -13.29 16.66
C GLN A 40 -0.66 -14.23 17.08
N TRP A 41 0.41 -14.30 16.30
CA TRP A 41 1.58 -15.10 16.66
C TRP A 41 2.32 -14.56 17.89
N VAL A 42 2.35 -13.23 18.09
CA VAL A 42 3.03 -12.60 19.23
C VAL A 42 2.16 -12.55 20.49
N LEU A 43 0.88 -12.17 20.36
CA LEU A 43 -0.04 -11.95 21.48
C LEU A 43 -0.95 -13.15 21.78
N GLY A 44 -1.04 -14.13 20.88
CA GLY A 44 -1.91 -15.29 21.05
C GLY A 44 -3.38 -14.91 21.23
N ASP A 45 -4.04 -15.56 22.17
CA ASP A 45 -5.47 -15.37 22.46
C ASP A 45 -5.79 -13.97 23.05
N ASP A 46 -4.80 -13.24 23.56
CA ASP A 46 -4.99 -11.86 24.04
C ASP A 46 -5.33 -10.88 22.90
N LEU A 47 -5.06 -11.25 21.64
CA LEU A 47 -5.44 -10.45 20.48
C LEU A 47 -6.97 -10.34 20.35
N ALA A 48 -7.71 -11.38 20.74
CA ALA A 48 -9.17 -11.41 20.72
C ALA A 48 -9.79 -10.44 21.76
N ARG A 49 -9.00 -9.88 22.67
CA ARG A 49 -9.47 -8.81 23.57
C ARG A 49 -9.62 -7.46 22.85
N ILE A 50 -8.96 -7.28 21.71
CA ILE A 50 -9.02 -6.05 20.93
C ILE A 50 -10.17 -6.16 19.92
N PRO A 51 -11.24 -5.33 20.03
CA PRO A 51 -12.43 -5.47 19.20
C PRO A 51 -12.16 -5.26 17.70
N PHE A 52 -11.11 -4.52 17.35
CA PHE A 52 -10.70 -4.35 15.95
C PHE A 52 -10.44 -5.67 15.23
N TRP A 53 -9.76 -6.61 15.90
CA TRP A 53 -9.37 -7.90 15.32
C TRP A 53 -10.47 -8.97 15.37
N ASN A 54 -11.60 -8.70 16.03
CA ASN A 54 -12.75 -9.63 16.02
C ASN A 54 -13.92 -9.11 15.18
N ILE A 55 -14.08 -7.79 15.07
CA ILE A 55 -15.25 -7.17 14.43
C ILE A 55 -14.93 -6.70 13.02
N VAL A 56 -13.72 -6.17 12.79
CA VAL A 56 -13.38 -5.50 11.52
C VAL A 56 -12.46 -6.38 10.66
N PHE A 57 -11.47 -7.04 11.26
CA PHE A 57 -10.55 -7.93 10.56
C PHE A 57 -10.23 -9.15 11.42
N GLU A 58 -10.99 -10.23 11.25
CA GLU A 58 -10.66 -11.53 11.85
C GLU A 58 -9.40 -12.10 11.18
N PRO A 59 -8.31 -12.40 11.93
CA PRO A 59 -7.08 -12.93 11.35
C PRO A 59 -7.32 -14.27 10.65
N ASP A 60 -7.29 -14.26 9.32
CA ASP A 60 -7.44 -15.45 8.49
C ASP A 60 -6.21 -15.58 7.53
N PRO A 61 -5.44 -16.67 7.63
CA PRO A 61 -4.26 -16.88 6.79
C PRO A 61 -4.58 -17.16 5.31
N THR A 62 -5.84 -17.48 4.97
CA THR A 62 -6.32 -17.73 3.61
C THR A 62 -6.77 -16.47 2.88
N TYR A 63 -6.65 -15.29 3.51
CA TYR A 63 -7.07 -14.04 2.91
C TYR A 63 -6.28 -13.73 1.63
N TRP A 64 -6.96 -13.82 0.48
CA TRP A 64 -6.33 -13.78 -0.83
C TRP A 64 -5.51 -12.52 -1.12
N LYS A 65 -5.89 -11.38 -0.51
CA LYS A 65 -5.19 -10.10 -0.71
C LYS A 65 -3.78 -10.09 -0.13
N ILE A 66 -3.46 -10.99 0.80
CA ILE A 66 -2.08 -11.18 1.29
C ILE A 66 -1.18 -11.61 0.13
N TYR A 67 -1.65 -12.54 -0.72
CA TYR A 67 -0.88 -13.04 -1.86
C TYR A 67 -0.66 -11.97 -2.93
N ILE A 68 -1.55 -10.98 -3.05
CA ILE A 68 -1.34 -9.83 -3.94
C ILE A 68 -0.18 -8.98 -3.43
N SER A 69 -0.13 -8.67 -2.14
CA SER A 69 0.98 -7.92 -1.54
C SER A 69 2.31 -8.65 -1.72
N LEU A 70 2.33 -9.97 -1.48
CA LEU A 70 3.52 -10.80 -1.71
C LEU A 70 3.90 -10.88 -3.19
N GLY A 71 2.91 -11.00 -4.08
CA GLY A 71 3.11 -11.03 -5.53
C GLY A 71 3.71 -9.73 -6.07
N MET A 72 3.27 -8.57 -5.56
CA MET A 72 3.87 -7.27 -5.90
C MET A 72 5.32 -7.18 -5.43
N LEU A 73 5.61 -7.62 -4.20
CA LEU A 73 6.98 -7.63 -3.68
C LEU A 73 7.89 -8.52 -4.55
N PHE A 74 7.45 -9.75 -4.85
CA PHE A 74 8.20 -10.67 -5.69
C PHE A 74 8.36 -10.13 -7.12
N GLY A 75 7.29 -9.58 -7.70
CA GLY A 75 7.31 -8.97 -9.03
C GLY A 75 8.29 -7.80 -9.12
N ALA A 76 8.33 -6.94 -8.09
CA ALA A 76 9.27 -5.83 -8.01
C ALA A 76 10.72 -6.32 -7.92
N ILE A 77 10.99 -7.37 -7.12
CA ILE A 77 12.33 -7.97 -7.00
C ILE A 77 12.77 -8.59 -8.34
N VAL A 78 11.92 -9.41 -8.96
CA VAL A 78 12.22 -10.04 -10.26
C VAL A 78 12.43 -8.97 -11.33
N GLY A 79 11.60 -7.93 -11.36
CA GLY A 79 11.76 -6.79 -12.26
C GLY A 79 13.09 -6.07 -12.06
N ALA A 80 13.46 -5.77 -10.82
CA ALA A 80 14.73 -5.11 -10.50
C ALA A 80 15.95 -5.97 -10.88
N LEU A 81 15.88 -7.29 -10.69
CA LEU A 81 16.94 -8.24 -11.06
C LEU A 81 17.10 -8.34 -12.58
N LEU A 82 15.99 -8.45 -13.32
CA LEU A 82 16.01 -8.51 -14.79
C LEU A 82 16.52 -7.20 -15.41
N SER A 83 16.17 -6.06 -14.82
CA SER A 83 16.70 -4.74 -15.23
C SER A 83 18.17 -4.54 -14.82
N LYS A 84 18.76 -5.43 -14.00
CA LYS A 84 20.09 -5.29 -13.38
C LYS A 84 20.25 -3.98 -12.57
N GLU A 85 19.13 -3.44 -12.09
CA GLU A 85 19.07 -2.21 -11.29
C GLU A 85 18.90 -2.51 -9.78
N PHE A 86 18.93 -3.79 -9.40
CA PHE A 86 18.85 -4.17 -8.00
C PHE A 86 20.07 -3.67 -7.23
N HIS A 87 19.83 -2.70 -6.35
CA HIS A 87 20.84 -2.15 -5.46
C HIS A 87 20.27 -2.01 -4.06
N TRP A 88 21.01 -2.54 -3.08
CA TRP A 88 20.60 -2.44 -1.68
C TRP A 88 20.89 -1.03 -1.16
N ARG A 89 19.83 -0.25 -0.89
CA ARG A 89 19.95 1.10 -0.33
C ARG A 89 19.54 1.10 1.14
N PHE A 90 20.42 1.64 1.97
CA PHE A 90 20.13 1.94 3.37
C PHE A 90 20.11 3.45 3.59
N PRO A 91 19.21 3.97 4.45
CA PRO A 91 19.23 5.38 4.83
C PRO A 91 20.53 5.70 5.56
N ARG A 92 21.17 6.81 5.21
CA ARG A 92 22.48 7.20 5.76
C ARG A 92 22.35 8.01 7.05
N HIS A 93 21.22 8.69 7.24
CA HIS A 93 20.99 9.60 8.36
C HIS A 93 19.85 9.11 9.26
N LEU A 94 19.98 9.35 10.56
CA LEU A 94 18.93 9.00 11.54
C LEU A 94 17.64 9.79 11.30
N SER A 95 17.73 11.01 10.76
CA SER A 95 16.58 11.82 10.37
C SER A 95 15.73 11.13 9.29
N GLU A 96 16.35 10.46 8.32
CA GLU A 96 15.65 9.68 7.29
C GLU A 96 14.87 8.52 7.91
N TRP A 97 15.48 7.79 8.85
CA TRP A 97 14.81 6.70 9.57
C TRP A 97 13.58 7.17 10.33
N VAL A 98 13.70 8.29 11.06
CA VAL A 98 12.56 8.88 11.79
C VAL A 98 11.46 9.29 10.81
N MET A 99 11.82 9.92 9.69
CA MET A 99 10.87 10.40 8.71
C MET A 99 10.12 9.26 8.00
N ILE A 100 10.82 8.19 7.61
CA ILE A 100 10.20 7.00 6.99
C ILE A 100 9.24 6.33 8.00
N THR A 101 9.64 6.23 9.27
CA THR A 101 8.81 5.60 10.31
C THR A 101 7.55 6.41 10.58
N ILE A 102 7.67 7.73 10.77
CA ILE A 102 6.51 8.61 10.99
C ILE A 102 5.61 8.63 9.75
N GLY A 103 6.19 8.70 8.55
CA GLY A 103 5.45 8.65 7.30
C GLY A 103 4.65 7.35 7.14
N GLY A 104 5.27 6.21 7.42
CA GLY A 104 4.61 4.90 7.40
C GLY A 104 3.46 4.81 8.40
N LEU A 105 3.64 5.32 9.62
CA LEU A 105 2.58 5.37 10.63
C LEU A 105 1.39 6.20 10.15
N LEU A 106 1.64 7.40 9.61
CA LEU A 106 0.60 8.29 9.08
C LEU A 106 -0.12 7.66 7.88
N MET A 107 0.59 6.98 6.99
CA MET A 107 -0.01 6.22 5.89
C MET A 107 -0.93 5.11 6.40
N GLY A 108 -0.49 4.35 7.41
CA GLY A 108 -1.30 3.31 8.03
C GLY A 108 -2.60 3.88 8.61
N ILE A 109 -2.52 4.97 9.38
CA ILE A 109 -3.69 5.66 9.94
C ILE A 109 -4.61 6.14 8.81
N GLY A 110 -4.06 6.79 7.78
CA GLY A 110 -4.83 7.31 6.65
C GLY A 110 -5.61 6.23 5.89
N ILE A 111 -4.97 5.09 5.59
CA ILE A 111 -5.62 3.97 4.90
C ILE A 111 -6.78 3.41 5.72
N ARG A 112 -6.72 3.45 7.06
CA ARG A 112 -7.83 2.99 7.92
C ARG A 112 -8.98 3.96 8.01
N LEU A 113 -8.70 5.25 8.02
CA LEU A 113 -9.75 6.27 8.03
C LEU A 113 -10.46 6.35 6.68
N ALA A 114 -9.71 6.22 5.57
CA ALA A 114 -10.26 6.30 4.23
C ALA A 114 -10.82 4.97 3.71
N PHE A 115 -10.38 3.82 4.26
CA PHE A 115 -10.58 2.47 3.71
C PHE A 115 -10.00 2.26 2.31
N VAL A 116 -9.13 3.16 1.86
CA VAL A 116 -8.54 3.16 0.53
C VAL A 116 -7.05 3.45 0.59
N CYS A 117 -6.30 2.94 -0.37
CA CYS A 117 -4.90 3.26 -0.63
C CYS A 117 -4.71 3.76 -2.07
N ASN A 118 -3.56 4.34 -2.39
CA ASN A 118 -3.29 4.93 -3.71
C ASN A 118 -3.67 3.99 -4.88
N VAL A 119 -3.23 2.73 -4.84
CA VAL A 119 -3.47 1.75 -5.92
C VAL A 119 -4.97 1.50 -6.09
N SER A 120 -5.67 1.19 -5.00
CA SER A 120 -7.12 0.94 -5.05
C SER A 120 -7.94 2.17 -5.45
N THR A 121 -7.48 3.38 -5.09
CA THR A 121 -8.19 4.60 -5.46
C THR A 121 -8.02 4.89 -6.95
N PHE A 122 -6.80 4.76 -7.49
CA PHE A 122 -6.51 5.04 -8.89
C PHE A 122 -7.10 3.99 -9.84
N PHE A 123 -6.93 2.69 -9.54
CA PHE A 123 -7.35 1.61 -10.44
C PHE A 123 -8.77 1.09 -10.18
N GLY A 124 -9.28 1.17 -8.94
CA GLY A 124 -10.63 0.73 -8.62
C GLY A 124 -11.66 1.87 -8.65
N LEU A 125 -11.53 2.83 -7.74
CA LEU A 125 -12.61 3.80 -7.47
C LEU A 125 -12.72 4.94 -8.49
N THR A 126 -11.62 5.29 -9.16
CA THR A 126 -11.62 6.37 -10.16
C THR A 126 -12.34 5.98 -11.44
N PRO A 127 -12.12 4.79 -12.04
CA PRO A 127 -12.90 4.32 -13.19
C PRO A 127 -14.39 4.14 -12.89
N GLU A 128 -14.74 3.82 -11.64
CA GLU A 128 -16.12 3.69 -11.17
C GLU A 128 -16.84 5.03 -10.97
N MET A 129 -16.15 6.16 -11.21
CA MET A 129 -16.65 7.52 -10.96
C MET A 129 -17.15 7.74 -9.52
N ASN A 130 -16.53 7.07 -8.53
CA ASN A 130 -16.93 7.21 -7.14
C ASN A 130 -16.41 8.54 -6.55
N LEU A 131 -17.33 9.36 -6.03
CA LEU A 131 -17.01 10.64 -5.39
C LEU A 131 -16.04 10.48 -4.22
N GLY A 132 -16.16 9.40 -3.44
CA GLY A 132 -15.22 9.09 -2.35
C GLY A 132 -13.81 8.81 -2.85
N GLY A 133 -13.67 8.19 -4.03
CA GLY A 133 -12.37 7.98 -4.68
C GLY A 133 -11.71 9.28 -5.10
N TYR A 134 -12.47 10.19 -5.72
CA TYR A 134 -11.97 11.51 -6.12
C TYR A 134 -11.53 12.36 -4.93
N LEU A 135 -12.30 12.33 -3.83
CA LEU A 135 -11.92 13.00 -2.57
C LEU A 135 -10.67 12.37 -1.94
N ALA A 136 -10.54 11.04 -1.98
CA ALA A 136 -9.35 10.37 -1.49
C ALA A 136 -8.10 10.75 -2.31
N ILE A 137 -8.22 10.84 -3.65
CA ILE A 137 -7.11 11.28 -4.52
C ILE A 137 -6.66 12.70 -4.19
N SER A 138 -7.59 13.65 -4.02
CA SER A 138 -7.20 15.02 -3.68
C SER A 138 -6.49 15.10 -2.33
N GLY A 139 -6.94 14.32 -1.34
CA GLY A 139 -6.28 14.16 -0.05
C GLY A 139 -4.87 13.57 -0.16
N ILE A 140 -4.70 12.51 -0.96
CA ILE A 140 -3.40 11.88 -1.23
C ILE A 140 -2.43 12.87 -1.89
N ILE A 141 -2.90 13.61 -2.90
CA ILE A 141 -2.08 14.60 -3.62
C ILE A 141 -1.66 15.73 -2.67
N ALA A 142 -2.59 16.27 -1.88
CA ALA A 142 -2.29 17.32 -0.91
C ALA A 142 -1.31 16.84 0.16
N GLY A 143 -1.51 15.63 0.69
CA GLY A 143 -0.61 15.02 1.67
C GLY A 143 0.79 14.78 1.12
N ALA A 144 0.91 14.25 -0.10
CA ALA A 144 2.19 14.04 -0.76
C ALA A 144 2.92 15.37 -1.05
N TRP A 145 2.19 16.41 -1.43
CA TRP A 145 2.74 17.74 -1.65
C TRP A 145 3.34 18.32 -0.36
N VAL A 146 2.55 18.34 0.73
CA VAL A 146 3.01 18.83 2.03
C VAL A 146 4.17 17.99 2.57
N GLY A 147 4.08 16.66 2.46
CA GLY A 147 5.15 15.75 2.87
C GLY A 147 6.46 16.01 2.13
N THR A 148 6.40 16.28 0.82
CA THR A 148 7.57 16.62 0.01
C THR A 148 8.20 17.95 0.44
N LEU A 149 7.38 18.96 0.78
CA LEU A 149 7.89 20.24 1.29
C LEU A 149 8.63 20.07 2.63
N ILE A 150 8.09 19.27 3.54
CA ILE A 150 8.71 18.97 4.83
C ILE A 150 10.02 18.18 4.61
N TYR A 151 9.99 17.18 3.73
CA TYR A 151 11.16 16.38 3.39
C TYR A 151 12.32 17.24 2.90
N LYS A 152 12.06 18.11 1.92
CA LYS A 152 13.08 19.04 1.40
C LYS A 152 13.64 19.92 2.51
N LYS A 153 12.78 20.48 3.37
CA LYS A 153 13.22 21.37 4.45
C LYS A 153 14.05 20.67 5.54
N VAL A 154 13.86 19.38 5.77
CA VAL A 154 14.53 18.64 6.86
C VAL A 154 15.82 17.96 6.41
N LEU A 155 15.91 17.55 5.14
CA LEU A 155 17.06 16.78 4.63
C LEU A 155 17.94 17.55 3.64
N GLU A 156 17.43 18.62 3.01
CA GLU A 156 18.26 19.52 2.18
C GLU A 156 18.77 20.75 2.97
N ALA A 157 18.45 20.86 4.26
CA ALA A 157 18.92 21.91 5.18
C ALA A 157 20.01 21.39 6.11
#